data_AF-A0A2H0CRH4-F1
#
_entry.id   AF-A0A2H0CRH4-F1
#
_cell.length_a   1.000
_cell.length_b   1.000
_cell.length_c   1.000
_cell.angle_alpha   90.00
_cell.angle_beta   90.00
_cell.angle_gamma   90.00
#
_symmetry.space_group_name_H-M   'P 1'
#
loop_
_entity.id
_entity.type
_entity.pdbx_description
1 polymer ?
#
loop_
_entity_poly.entity_id
_entity_poly.type
_entity_poly.pdbx_seq_one_letter_code
_entity_poly.pdbx_strand_id
1 'polypeptide(L)'
;MAGKKNEVIIAPSILSADFARLGDEVKAVEQAGADWIHVDVMDGHFVPNITIGPAVVESIRKVTELPLDVHLMIESPDNYIGDFISAGSDIITVHVEACRHLNRTIQLIKAQDIKAGVVLNPATPLSSLEEILHEIDMVLLMSVNPGFGGQKFIPSMLDKIQNLSEVMSHYENPIELEVDGGINSENVGDIVQAGASVLVAGSAVFNAKDYKKAIKSLRQG
;
A
#
# COMPACT_ATOMS: atom_id res chain seq x y z
N MET A 1 -15.30 -25.66 9.52
CA MET A 1 -13.86 -25.71 9.86
C MET A 1 -13.44 -24.28 10.13
N ALA A 2 -12.92 -23.99 11.32
CA ALA A 2 -12.51 -22.63 11.68
C ALA A 2 -11.36 -22.21 10.75
N GLY A 3 -11.62 -21.26 9.84
CA GLY A 3 -10.63 -20.75 8.91
C GLY A 3 -9.44 -20.18 9.67
N LYS A 4 -8.22 -20.48 9.20
CA LYS A 4 -7.02 -19.77 9.64
C LYS A 4 -7.31 -18.27 9.50
N LYS A 5 -7.23 -17.53 10.61
CA LYS A 5 -7.23 -16.07 10.59
C LYS A 5 -6.02 -15.70 9.73
N ASN A 6 -6.23 -15.18 8.52
CA ASN A 6 -5.12 -14.67 7.71
C ASN A 6 -4.40 -13.62 8.55
N GLU A 7 -3.09 -13.81 8.69
CA GLU A 7 -2.26 -12.92 9.50
C GLU A 7 -2.19 -11.56 8.78
N VAL A 8 -2.50 -10.48 9.50
CA VAL A 8 -2.50 -9.12 8.94
C VAL A 8 -1.07 -8.77 8.53
N ILE A 9 -0.92 -8.31 7.29
CA ILE A 9 0.35 -7.89 6.71
C ILE A 9 0.63 -6.45 7.17
N ILE A 10 1.82 -6.23 7.71
CA ILE A 10 2.31 -4.90 8.07
C ILE A 10 3.35 -4.46 7.04
N ALA A 11 3.05 -3.36 6.35
CA ALA A 11 3.87 -2.77 5.31
C ALA A 11 4.37 -1.38 5.76
N PRO A 12 5.54 -1.26 6.42
CA PRO A 12 6.05 0.05 6.80
C PRO A 12 6.29 0.94 5.56
N SER A 13 5.69 2.14 5.55
CA SER A 13 5.91 3.12 4.49
C SER A 13 7.24 3.83 4.71
N ILE A 14 8.17 3.61 3.78
CA ILE A 14 9.51 4.19 3.87
C ILE A 14 9.51 5.70 3.73
N LEU A 15 8.40 6.33 3.30
CA LEU A 15 8.24 7.78 3.24
C LEU A 15 8.51 8.44 4.60
N SER A 16 8.28 7.72 5.70
CA SER A 16 8.54 8.21 7.06
C SER A 16 9.92 7.81 7.62
N ALA A 17 10.75 7.10 6.84
CA ALA A 17 12.08 6.66 7.27
C ALA A 17 13.13 7.78 7.16
N ASP A 18 14.29 7.59 7.78
CA ASP A 18 15.44 8.47 7.57
C ASP A 18 16.10 8.17 6.21
N PHE A 19 15.83 9.03 5.22
CA PHE A 19 16.36 8.89 3.86
C PHE A 19 17.89 8.92 3.79
N ALA A 20 18.57 9.53 4.77
CA ALA A 20 20.05 9.56 4.80
C ALA A 20 20.66 8.16 5.07
N ARG A 21 19.85 7.20 5.53
CA ARG A 21 20.25 5.83 5.87
C ARG A 21 19.20 4.80 5.48
N LEU A 22 18.49 5.05 4.38
CA LEU A 22 17.32 4.27 3.96
C LEU A 22 17.56 2.75 3.88
N GLY A 23 18.74 2.33 3.43
CA GLY A 23 19.09 0.90 3.39
C GLY A 23 19.19 0.23 4.76
N ASP A 24 19.62 0.97 5.79
CA ASP A 24 19.65 0.47 7.17
C ASP A 24 18.25 0.46 7.78
N GLU A 25 17.44 1.48 7.48
CA GLU A 25 16.03 1.58 7.89
C GLU A 25 15.21 0.37 7.40
N VAL A 26 15.33 0.03 6.11
CA VAL A 26 14.65 -1.13 5.51
C VAL A 26 15.06 -2.44 6.20
N LYS A 27 16.37 -2.67 6.40
CA LYS A 27 16.85 -3.87 7.11
C LYS A 27 16.35 -3.92 8.55
N ALA A 28 16.27 -2.77 9.22
CA ALA A 28 15.81 -2.70 10.60
C ALA A 28 14.33 -3.07 10.73
N VAL A 29 13.47 -2.59 9.84
CA VAL A 29 12.04 -2.96 9.86
C VAL A 29 11.80 -4.41 9.43
N GLU A 30 12.58 -4.93 8.48
CA GLU A 30 12.57 -6.35 8.12
C GLU A 30 12.92 -7.23 9.33
N GLN A 31 14.02 -6.94 10.03
CA GLN A 31 14.41 -7.65 11.25
C GLN A 31 13.40 -7.49 12.41
N ALA A 32 12.65 -6.38 12.41
CA ALA A 32 11.59 -6.11 13.36
C ALA A 32 10.30 -6.90 13.07
N GLY A 33 10.20 -7.54 11.90
CA GLY A 33 9.07 -8.38 11.49
C GLY A 33 8.09 -7.69 10.55
N ALA A 34 8.53 -6.72 9.76
CA ALA A 34 7.74 -6.24 8.62
C ALA A 34 7.51 -7.38 7.63
N ASP A 35 6.35 -7.37 6.97
CA ASP A 35 6.02 -8.38 5.98
C ASP A 35 6.34 -7.87 4.58
N TRP A 36 5.99 -6.60 4.28
CA TRP A 36 6.28 -5.89 3.03
C TRP A 36 6.99 -4.57 3.31
N ILE A 37 7.53 -3.94 2.27
CA ILE A 37 8.03 -2.56 2.31
C ILE A 37 7.17 -1.72 1.38
N HIS A 38 6.45 -0.73 1.92
CA HIS A 38 5.62 0.17 1.13
C HIS A 38 6.43 1.37 0.66
N VAL A 39 6.32 1.69 -0.62
CA VAL A 39 7.15 2.64 -1.36
C VAL A 39 6.26 3.67 -2.04
N ASP A 40 6.15 4.84 -1.41
CA ASP A 40 5.37 5.97 -1.93
C ASP A 40 6.13 6.76 -3.01
N VAL A 41 5.67 6.67 -4.25
CA VAL A 41 6.24 7.40 -5.40
C VAL A 41 5.35 8.59 -5.74
N MET A 42 5.92 9.79 -5.70
CA MET A 42 5.22 11.06 -5.94
C MET A 42 5.98 11.91 -6.97
N ASP A 43 5.26 12.54 -7.90
CA ASP A 43 5.84 13.25 -9.05
C ASP A 43 5.65 14.78 -9.05
N GLY A 44 5.08 15.35 -8.01
CA GLY A 44 4.78 16.79 -7.93
C GLY A 44 3.58 17.26 -8.78
N HIS A 45 2.91 16.35 -9.50
CA HIS A 45 1.75 16.65 -10.34
C HIS A 45 0.48 16.05 -9.75
N PHE A 46 0.45 14.73 -9.53
CA PHE A 46 -0.69 14.06 -8.92
C PHE A 46 -0.86 14.46 -7.45
N VAL A 47 0.25 14.63 -6.76
CA VAL A 47 0.36 15.23 -5.42
C VAL A 47 1.44 16.31 -5.39
N PRO A 48 1.43 17.26 -4.44
CA PRO A 48 2.38 18.39 -4.47
C PRO A 48 3.86 18.03 -4.26
N ASN A 49 4.15 16.90 -3.63
CA ASN A 49 5.51 16.50 -3.27
C ASN A 49 6.16 15.64 -4.35
N ILE A 50 7.49 15.61 -4.34
CA ILE A 50 8.31 14.67 -5.10
C ILE A 50 9.07 13.82 -4.09
N THR A 51 8.98 12.50 -4.19
CA THR A 51 9.59 11.59 -3.21
C THR A 51 10.80 10.88 -3.80
N ILE A 52 10.55 9.81 -4.54
CA ILE A 52 11.54 8.85 -5.03
C ILE A 52 11.10 8.30 -6.39
N GLY A 53 11.99 7.57 -7.05
CA GLY A 53 11.72 6.92 -8.33
C GLY A 53 12.42 5.57 -8.46
N PRO A 54 12.44 4.97 -9.67
CA PRO A 54 12.93 3.60 -9.88
C PRO A 54 14.35 3.35 -9.37
N ALA A 55 15.25 4.33 -9.48
CA ALA A 55 16.63 4.20 -8.98
C ALA A 55 16.72 3.93 -7.46
N VAL A 56 15.78 4.48 -6.68
CA VAL A 56 15.71 4.23 -5.24
C VAL A 56 15.12 2.84 -4.98
N VAL A 57 14.09 2.44 -5.73
CA VAL A 57 13.53 1.08 -5.66
C VAL A 57 14.60 0.02 -5.94
N GLU A 58 15.40 0.22 -7.00
CA GLU A 58 16.51 -0.66 -7.35
C GLU A 58 17.57 -0.73 -6.24
N SER A 59 17.80 0.37 -5.53
CA SER A 59 18.73 0.43 -4.42
C SER A 59 18.19 -0.30 -3.18
N ILE A 60 16.88 -0.18 -2.91
CA ILE A 60 16.20 -0.88 -1.82
C ILE A 60 16.13 -2.39 -2.09
N ARG A 61 15.83 -2.79 -3.33
CA ARG A 61 15.75 -4.20 -3.71
C ARG A 61 17.03 -4.96 -3.39
N LYS A 62 18.20 -4.31 -3.46
CA LYS A 62 19.52 -4.90 -3.14
C LYS A 62 19.73 -5.19 -1.65
N VAL A 63 18.86 -4.69 -0.75
CA VAL A 63 19.07 -4.76 0.70
C VAL A 63 18.00 -5.55 1.46
N THR A 64 16.93 -5.98 0.81
CA THR A 64 15.85 -6.77 1.40
C THR A 64 15.32 -7.78 0.38
N GLU A 65 14.72 -8.87 0.84
CA GLU A 65 13.96 -9.84 0.02
C GLU A 65 12.44 -9.73 0.27
N LEU A 66 12.01 -8.84 1.16
CA LEU A 66 10.58 -8.60 1.39
C LEU A 66 9.91 -8.03 0.12
N PRO A 67 8.63 -8.33 -0.14
CA PRO A 67 7.90 -7.72 -1.23
C PRO A 67 7.97 -6.19 -1.18
N LEU A 68 8.32 -5.59 -2.32
CA LEU A 68 8.27 -4.14 -2.52
C LEU A 68 6.91 -3.76 -3.11
N ASP A 69 6.09 -3.14 -2.28
CA ASP A 69 4.80 -2.61 -2.65
C ASP A 69 4.94 -1.15 -3.10
N VAL A 70 4.88 -0.93 -4.41
CA VAL A 70 5.11 0.38 -5.02
C VAL A 70 3.79 1.05 -5.34
N HIS A 71 3.51 2.11 -4.59
CA HIS A 71 2.32 2.95 -4.71
C HIS A 71 2.63 4.19 -5.55
N LEU A 72 2.03 4.23 -6.75
CA LEU A 72 2.28 5.27 -7.75
C LEU A 72 1.27 6.42 -7.63
N MET A 73 1.60 7.42 -6.81
CA MET A 73 0.94 8.72 -6.76
C MET A 73 1.51 9.67 -7.82
N ILE A 74 1.39 9.28 -9.10
CA ILE A 74 1.96 10.01 -10.25
C ILE A 74 0.97 10.14 -11.40
N GLU A 75 1.14 11.14 -12.26
CA GLU A 75 0.42 11.24 -13.53
C GLU A 75 0.98 10.28 -14.58
N SER A 76 0.09 9.75 -15.42
CA SER A 76 0.44 8.84 -16.53
C SER A 76 1.30 7.64 -16.11
N PRO A 77 0.87 6.83 -15.13
CA PRO A 77 1.68 5.75 -14.57
C PRO A 77 2.13 4.70 -15.59
N ASP A 78 1.34 4.47 -16.66
CA ASP A 78 1.68 3.60 -17.81
C ASP A 78 3.13 3.79 -18.31
N ASN A 79 3.64 5.03 -18.27
CA ASN A 79 4.98 5.37 -18.76
C ASN A 79 6.11 4.86 -17.87
N TYR A 80 5.84 4.54 -16.60
CA TYR A 80 6.86 4.23 -15.60
C TYR A 80 6.75 2.80 -15.05
N ILE A 81 5.63 2.11 -15.27
CA ILE A 81 5.41 0.74 -14.78
C ILE A 81 6.58 -0.18 -15.14
N GLY A 82 7.03 -0.17 -16.40
CA GLY A 82 8.15 -1.02 -16.83
C GLY A 82 9.46 -0.72 -16.09
N ASP A 83 9.71 0.54 -15.75
CA ASP A 83 10.92 0.95 -15.02
C ASP A 83 10.86 0.49 -13.55
N PHE A 84 9.70 0.60 -12.90
CA PHE A 84 9.50 0.11 -11.53
C PHE A 84 9.58 -1.41 -11.43
N ILE A 85 9.00 -2.14 -12.39
CA ILE A 85 9.14 -3.60 -12.49
C ILE A 85 10.62 -3.98 -12.65
N SER A 86 11.33 -3.31 -13.56
CA SER A 86 12.76 -3.55 -13.79
C SER A 86 13.62 -3.22 -12.55
N ALA A 87 13.17 -2.28 -11.72
CA ALA A 87 13.82 -1.92 -10.46
C ALA A 87 13.54 -2.94 -9.33
N GLY A 88 12.61 -3.87 -9.52
CA GLY A 88 12.32 -4.96 -8.58
C GLY A 88 11.05 -4.78 -7.74
N SER A 89 10.07 -4.01 -8.22
CA SER A 89 8.72 -3.99 -7.64
C SER A 89 8.05 -5.36 -7.72
N ASP A 90 7.44 -5.80 -6.62
CA ASP A 90 6.66 -7.05 -6.55
C ASP A 90 5.14 -6.78 -6.68
N ILE A 91 4.73 -5.58 -6.28
CA ILE A 91 3.36 -5.07 -6.38
C ILE A 91 3.44 -3.65 -6.95
N ILE A 92 2.57 -3.35 -7.91
CA ILE A 92 2.40 -2.00 -8.42
C ILE A 92 0.95 -1.59 -8.23
N THR A 93 0.76 -0.51 -7.48
CA THR A 93 -0.55 0.04 -7.13
C THR A 93 -0.74 1.39 -7.80
N VAL A 94 -1.77 1.51 -8.66
CA VAL A 94 -2.05 2.73 -9.44
C VAL A 94 -3.38 3.37 -9.06
N HIS A 95 -3.42 4.69 -9.08
CA HIS A 95 -4.64 5.46 -8.86
C HIS A 95 -5.61 5.34 -10.03
N VAL A 96 -6.88 5.04 -9.72
CA VAL A 96 -7.97 5.16 -10.70
C VAL A 96 -8.02 6.57 -11.28
N GLU A 97 -7.73 7.57 -10.45
CA GLU A 97 -7.77 8.98 -10.80
C GLU A 97 -6.65 9.40 -11.76
N ALA A 98 -5.54 8.63 -11.82
CA ALA A 98 -4.40 8.90 -12.70
C ALA A 98 -4.45 8.09 -14.01
N CYS A 99 -5.28 7.04 -14.07
CA CYS A 99 -5.32 6.11 -15.19
C CYS A 99 -6.46 6.44 -16.16
N ARG A 100 -6.12 6.94 -17.35
CA ARG A 100 -7.12 7.14 -18.43
C ARG A 100 -7.77 5.82 -18.89
N HIS A 101 -7.00 4.72 -18.88
CA HIS A 101 -7.42 3.39 -19.33
C HIS A 101 -7.02 2.33 -18.31
N LEU A 102 -7.62 2.39 -17.10
CA LEU A 102 -7.27 1.55 -15.96
C LEU A 102 -7.16 0.04 -16.29
N ASN A 103 -8.14 -0.53 -17.00
CA ASN A 103 -8.09 -1.94 -17.41
C ASN A 103 -6.81 -2.29 -18.21
N ARG A 104 -6.41 -1.43 -19.15
CA ARG A 104 -5.16 -1.62 -19.92
C ARG A 104 -3.93 -1.51 -19.02
N THR A 105 -3.93 -0.59 -18.07
CA THR A 105 -2.85 -0.42 -17.08
C THR A 105 -2.70 -1.68 -16.22
N ILE A 106 -3.80 -2.25 -15.73
CA ILE A 106 -3.80 -3.51 -14.98
C ILE A 106 -3.22 -4.64 -15.83
N GLN A 107 -3.68 -4.80 -17.08
CA GLN A 107 -3.15 -5.82 -17.99
C GLN A 107 -1.65 -5.66 -18.26
N LEU A 108 -1.15 -4.44 -18.37
CA LEU A 108 0.29 -4.16 -18.52
C LEU A 108 1.09 -4.69 -17.33
N ILE A 109 0.62 -4.48 -16.11
CA ILE A 109 1.28 -4.96 -14.88
C ILE A 109 1.26 -6.49 -14.85
N LYS A 110 0.08 -7.09 -15.03
CA LYS A 110 -0.09 -8.55 -14.94
C LYS A 110 0.65 -9.32 -16.04
N ALA A 111 0.82 -8.72 -17.23
CA ALA A 111 1.59 -9.33 -18.31
C ALA A 111 3.08 -9.54 -17.99
N GLN A 112 3.57 -8.95 -16.89
CA GLN A 112 4.93 -9.12 -16.38
C GLN A 112 4.98 -10.02 -15.13
N ASP A 113 3.89 -10.75 -14.82
CA ASP A 113 3.76 -11.58 -13.62
C ASP A 113 3.91 -10.81 -12.29
N ILE A 114 3.61 -9.51 -12.31
CA ILE A 114 3.59 -8.62 -11.14
C ILE A 114 2.16 -8.49 -10.61
N LYS A 115 2.01 -8.38 -9.28
CA LYS A 115 0.69 -8.14 -8.67
C LYS A 115 0.19 -6.73 -9.01
N ALA A 116 -1.04 -6.66 -9.51
CA ALA A 116 -1.68 -5.40 -9.86
C ALA A 116 -2.60 -4.92 -8.73
N GLY A 117 -2.22 -3.79 -8.13
CA GLY A 117 -3.01 -3.05 -7.15
C GLY A 117 -3.73 -1.86 -7.77
N VAL A 118 -4.90 -1.52 -7.23
CA VAL A 118 -5.63 -0.29 -7.59
C VAL A 118 -5.97 0.48 -6.34
N VAL A 119 -5.69 1.78 -6.34
CA VAL A 119 -5.95 2.66 -5.20
C VAL A 119 -7.05 3.69 -5.49
N LEU A 120 -7.85 3.96 -4.45
CA LEU A 120 -8.84 5.02 -4.42
C LEU A 120 -8.49 6.10 -3.40
N ASN A 121 -8.59 7.35 -3.81
CA ASN A 121 -8.64 8.49 -2.89
C ASN A 121 -9.88 8.41 -1.98
N PRO A 122 -9.89 9.13 -0.83
CA PRO A 122 -11.02 9.07 0.11
C PRO A 122 -12.37 9.36 -0.55
N ALA A 123 -12.44 10.38 -1.41
CA ALA A 123 -13.66 10.83 -2.08
C ALA A 123 -14.08 9.99 -3.29
N THR A 124 -13.20 9.16 -3.85
CA THR A 124 -13.49 8.39 -5.06
C THR A 124 -14.40 7.21 -4.70
N PRO A 125 -15.56 7.03 -5.37
CA PRO A 125 -16.54 6.03 -4.97
C PRO A 125 -16.06 4.60 -5.24
N LEU A 126 -16.48 3.64 -4.41
CA LEU A 126 -16.17 2.21 -4.61
C LEU A 126 -16.68 1.67 -5.95
N SER A 127 -17.77 2.25 -6.48
CA SER A 127 -18.32 1.87 -7.78
C SER A 127 -17.35 2.05 -8.95
N SER A 128 -16.29 2.85 -8.77
CA SER A 128 -15.22 2.97 -9.77
C SER A 128 -14.41 1.68 -9.98
N LEU A 129 -14.54 0.69 -9.09
CA LEU A 129 -13.84 -0.59 -9.15
C LEU A 129 -14.71 -1.75 -9.69
N GLU A 130 -16.04 -1.57 -9.80
CA GLU A 130 -17.00 -2.65 -10.07
C GLU A 130 -16.59 -3.53 -11.26
N GLU A 131 -16.13 -2.90 -12.34
CA GLU A 131 -15.80 -3.58 -13.59
C GLU A 131 -14.39 -4.21 -13.61
N ILE A 132 -13.53 -3.92 -12.62
CA ILE A 132 -12.12 -4.37 -12.63
C ILE A 132 -11.71 -5.20 -11.41
N LEU A 133 -12.57 -5.31 -10.39
CA LEU A 133 -12.29 -6.10 -9.17
C LEU A 133 -11.85 -7.53 -9.47
N HIS A 134 -12.48 -8.19 -10.44
CA HIS A 134 -12.15 -9.57 -10.84
C HIS A 134 -10.76 -9.72 -11.50
N GLU A 135 -10.13 -8.64 -11.92
CA GLU A 135 -8.84 -8.65 -12.62
C GLU A 135 -7.66 -8.28 -11.72
N ILE A 136 -7.89 -7.71 -10.54
CA ILE A 136 -6.82 -7.16 -9.68
C ILE A 136 -6.50 -8.09 -8.50
N ASP A 137 -5.31 -7.89 -7.94
CA ASP A 137 -4.80 -8.71 -6.84
C ASP A 137 -4.93 -7.99 -5.49
N MET A 138 -5.04 -6.66 -5.50
CA MET A 138 -5.15 -5.82 -4.31
C MET A 138 -5.94 -4.54 -4.58
N VAL A 139 -6.73 -4.11 -3.59
CA VAL A 139 -7.29 -2.75 -3.53
C VAL A 139 -6.66 -2.02 -2.36
N LEU A 140 -6.13 -0.82 -2.62
CA LEU A 140 -5.68 0.11 -1.58
C LEU A 140 -6.73 1.21 -1.38
N LEU A 141 -7.14 1.43 -0.15
CA LEU A 141 -7.95 2.57 0.25
C LEU A 141 -7.10 3.60 0.98
N MET A 142 -6.99 4.79 0.40
CA MET A 142 -6.40 5.93 1.11
C MET A 142 -7.32 6.33 2.27
N SER A 143 -6.81 6.26 3.50
CA SER A 143 -7.49 6.75 4.70
C SER A 143 -7.07 8.15 5.13
N VAL A 144 -6.26 8.82 4.30
CA VAL A 144 -5.91 10.24 4.32
C VAL A 144 -5.92 10.75 2.88
N ASN A 145 -5.85 12.07 2.65
CA ASN A 145 -5.61 12.53 1.28
C ASN A 145 -4.13 12.32 0.92
N PRO A 146 -3.80 11.79 -0.26
CA PRO A 146 -2.41 11.46 -0.60
C PRO A 146 -1.51 12.70 -0.61
N GLY A 147 -0.21 12.46 -0.40
CA GLY A 147 0.84 13.46 -0.58
C GLY A 147 1.72 13.72 0.63
N PHE A 148 1.27 13.44 1.86
CA PHE A 148 2.07 13.71 3.08
C PHE A 148 1.93 12.61 4.13
N GLY A 149 3.03 12.29 4.81
CA GLY A 149 3.02 11.44 6.02
C GLY A 149 2.48 12.18 7.26
N GLY A 150 2.11 11.43 8.31
CA GLY A 150 1.71 11.98 9.61
C GLY A 150 0.30 12.59 9.66
N GLN A 151 -0.49 12.43 8.60
CA GLN A 151 -1.88 12.86 8.57
C GLN A 151 -2.77 12.00 9.49
N LYS A 152 -3.90 12.58 9.93
CA LYS A 152 -4.87 11.88 10.77
C LYS A 152 -5.82 11.04 9.93
N PHE A 153 -6.07 9.81 10.37
CA PHE A 153 -7.06 8.92 9.78
C PHE A 153 -8.42 9.62 9.64
N ILE A 154 -9.05 9.48 8.47
CA ILE A 154 -10.38 10.01 8.17
C ILE A 154 -11.43 9.00 8.68
N PRO A 155 -12.22 9.30 9.74
CA PRO A 155 -13.08 8.29 10.37
C PRO A 155 -14.10 7.62 9.46
N SER A 156 -14.64 8.36 8.47
CA SER A 156 -15.61 7.82 7.50
C SER A 156 -15.02 6.73 6.59
N MET A 157 -13.70 6.54 6.61
CA MET A 157 -13.05 5.50 5.82
C MET A 157 -13.30 4.11 6.40
N LEU A 158 -13.64 3.97 7.69
CA LEU A 158 -14.04 2.67 8.26
C LEU A 158 -15.24 2.07 7.53
N ASP A 159 -16.28 2.87 7.29
CA ASP A 159 -17.46 2.42 6.55
C ASP A 159 -17.08 2.01 5.11
N LYS A 160 -16.16 2.74 4.48
CA LYS A 160 -15.70 2.43 3.11
C LYS A 160 -14.87 1.14 3.05
N ILE A 161 -14.03 0.88 4.06
CA ILE A 161 -13.28 -0.36 4.21
C ILE A 161 -14.24 -1.54 4.39
N GLN A 162 -15.21 -1.41 5.31
CA GLN A 162 -16.22 -2.45 5.57
C GLN A 162 -17.05 -2.76 4.33
N ASN A 163 -17.56 -1.73 3.64
CA ASN A 163 -18.36 -1.91 2.43
C ASN A 163 -17.57 -2.60 1.32
N LEU A 164 -16.30 -2.24 1.14
CA LEU A 164 -15.46 -2.87 0.13
C LEU A 164 -15.12 -4.33 0.48
N SER A 165 -14.80 -4.61 1.74
CA SER A 165 -14.58 -5.97 2.25
C SER A 165 -15.77 -6.88 1.98
N GLU A 166 -17.00 -6.39 2.22
CA GLU A 166 -18.23 -7.12 1.90
C GLU A 166 -18.36 -7.40 0.41
N VAL A 167 -18.10 -6.41 -0.46
CA VAL A 167 -18.12 -6.60 -1.91
C VAL A 167 -17.09 -7.65 -2.34
N MET A 168 -15.84 -7.54 -1.86
CA MET A 168 -14.75 -8.46 -2.18
C MET A 168 -15.02 -9.89 -1.71
N SER A 169 -15.79 -10.09 -0.64
CA SER A 169 -16.14 -11.43 -0.13
C SER A 169 -16.96 -12.29 -1.11
N HIS A 170 -17.52 -11.68 -2.16
CA HIS A 170 -18.26 -12.37 -3.21
C HIS A 170 -17.36 -12.94 -4.32
N TYR A 171 -16.07 -12.62 -4.33
CA TYR A 171 -15.12 -13.08 -5.34
C TYR A 171 -14.42 -14.36 -4.89
N GLU A 172 -14.27 -15.33 -5.80
CA GLU A 172 -13.61 -16.61 -5.50
C GLU A 172 -12.10 -16.46 -5.32
N ASN A 173 -11.48 -15.57 -6.11
CA ASN A 173 -10.06 -15.23 -5.98
C ASN A 173 -9.92 -14.20 -4.85
N PRO A 174 -9.12 -14.49 -3.81
CA PRO A 174 -8.85 -13.52 -2.76
C PRO A 174 -8.18 -12.27 -3.35
N ILE A 175 -8.75 -11.11 -3.06
CA ILE A 175 -8.18 -9.80 -3.33
C ILE A 175 -7.73 -9.25 -1.98
N GLU A 176 -6.51 -8.73 -1.88
CA GLU A 176 -6.05 -8.10 -0.64
C GLU A 176 -6.70 -6.71 -0.46
N LEU A 177 -7.06 -6.36 0.77
CA LEU A 177 -7.56 -5.03 1.12
C LEU A 177 -6.51 -4.29 1.95
N GLU A 178 -5.84 -3.36 1.29
CA GLU A 178 -4.84 -2.49 1.90
C GLU A 178 -5.45 -1.16 2.36
N VAL A 179 -4.96 -0.63 3.47
CA VAL A 179 -5.31 0.70 3.97
C VAL A 179 -4.03 1.49 4.21
N ASP A 180 -3.97 2.72 3.70
CA ASP A 180 -2.85 3.64 3.88
C ASP A 180 -3.29 5.01 4.41
N GLY A 181 -2.66 5.42 5.52
CA GLY A 181 -2.76 6.76 6.06
C GLY A 181 -3.33 6.83 7.48
N GLY A 182 -2.53 7.34 8.42
CA GLY A 182 -2.98 7.60 9.79
C GLY A 182 -3.22 6.35 10.65
N ILE A 183 -2.72 5.18 10.23
CA ILE A 183 -2.79 3.93 10.98
C ILE A 183 -1.89 3.99 12.21
N ASN A 184 -2.40 3.56 13.36
CA ASN A 184 -1.70 3.50 14.63
C ASN A 184 -2.36 2.50 15.59
N SER A 185 -1.80 2.32 16.79
CA SER A 185 -2.31 1.35 17.78
C SER A 185 -3.71 1.64 18.32
N GLU A 186 -4.24 2.86 18.14
CA GLU A 186 -5.57 3.24 18.64
C GLU A 186 -6.68 2.88 17.66
N ASN A 187 -6.40 2.78 16.35
CA ASN A 187 -7.40 2.51 15.31
C ASN A 187 -7.21 1.20 14.55
N VAL A 188 -6.05 0.54 14.70
CA VAL A 188 -5.73 -0.67 13.94
C VAL A 188 -6.74 -1.80 14.16
N GLY A 189 -7.25 -1.97 15.39
CA GLY A 189 -8.28 -2.97 15.69
C GLY A 189 -9.56 -2.76 14.88
N ASP A 190 -10.04 -1.52 14.80
CA ASP A 190 -11.24 -1.16 14.03
C ASP A 190 -11.03 -1.35 12.51
N ILE A 191 -9.84 -1.00 12.01
CA ILE A 191 -9.49 -1.12 10.59
C ILE A 191 -9.42 -2.60 10.16
N VAL A 192 -8.79 -3.44 10.98
CA VAL A 192 -8.74 -4.89 10.72
C VAL A 192 -10.12 -5.51 10.87
N GLN A 193 -10.91 -5.08 11.86
CA GLN A 193 -12.29 -5.54 12.02
C GLN A 193 -13.16 -5.16 10.81
N ALA A 194 -12.93 -3.98 10.21
CA ALA A 194 -13.58 -3.56 8.98
C ALA A 194 -13.17 -4.38 7.74
N GLY A 195 -12.13 -5.22 7.86
CA GLY A 195 -11.76 -6.21 6.84
C GLY A 195 -10.44 -5.92 6.11
N ALA A 196 -9.67 -4.92 6.54
CA ALA A 196 -8.32 -4.73 6.01
C ALA A 196 -7.42 -5.94 6.32
N SER A 197 -6.68 -6.41 5.33
CA SER A 197 -5.70 -7.49 5.45
C SER A 197 -4.25 -6.99 5.36
N VAL A 198 -4.03 -5.80 4.80
CA VAL A 198 -2.73 -5.15 4.67
C VAL A 198 -2.80 -3.74 5.26
N LEU A 199 -1.80 -3.37 6.07
CA LEU A 199 -1.75 -2.09 6.76
C LEU A 199 -0.45 -1.35 6.45
N VAL A 200 -0.58 -0.19 5.81
CA VAL A 200 0.55 0.70 5.55
C VAL A 200 0.80 1.60 6.76
N ALA A 201 1.99 1.49 7.35
CA ALA A 201 2.31 2.21 8.58
C ALA A 201 3.65 2.95 8.48
N GLY A 202 3.60 4.23 8.12
CA GLY A 202 4.80 5.10 8.11
C GLY A 202 5.19 5.57 9.51
N SER A 203 4.66 6.72 9.93
CA SER A 203 5.06 7.39 11.18
C SER A 203 4.86 6.57 12.44
N ALA A 204 3.89 5.65 12.47
CA ALA A 204 3.67 4.77 13.63
C ALA A 204 4.83 3.78 13.86
N VAL A 205 5.57 3.43 12.81
CA VAL A 205 6.76 2.57 12.88
C VAL A 205 8.01 3.42 13.01
N PHE A 206 8.30 4.30 12.05
CA PHE A 206 9.60 4.96 11.97
C PHE A 206 9.86 6.02 13.05
N ASN A 207 8.81 6.58 13.68
CA ASN A 207 8.98 7.47 14.84
C ASN A 207 9.06 6.71 16.18
N ALA A 208 8.87 5.39 16.17
CA ALA A 208 8.97 4.59 17.38
C ALA A 208 10.43 4.35 17.78
N LYS A 209 10.68 4.28 19.08
CA LYS A 209 12.02 3.92 19.60
C LYS A 209 12.39 2.46 19.37
N ASP A 210 11.39 1.61 19.13
CA ASP A 210 11.53 0.16 18.96
C ASP A 210 10.55 -0.29 17.87
N TYR A 211 11.09 -0.53 16.67
CA TYR A 211 10.30 -0.95 15.50
C TYR A 211 9.62 -2.30 15.73
N LYS A 212 10.29 -3.23 16.42
CA LYS A 212 9.73 -4.56 16.69
C LYS A 212 8.50 -4.47 17.59
N LYS A 213 8.56 -3.62 18.62
CA LYS A 213 7.39 -3.36 19.46
C LYS A 213 6.28 -2.67 18.67
N ALA A 214 6.61 -1.67 17.84
CA ALA A 214 5.63 -0.95 17.03
C ALA A 214 4.89 -1.88 16.05
N ILE A 215 5.62 -2.65 15.25
CA ILE A 215 5.06 -3.60 14.28
C ILE A 215 4.21 -4.66 15.00
N LYS A 216 4.70 -5.21 16.12
CA LYS A 216 3.93 -6.17 16.91
C LYS A 216 2.62 -5.58 17.44
N SER A 217 2.64 -4.33 17.92
CA SER A 217 1.42 -3.66 18.40
C SER A 217 0.41 -3.47 17.27
N LEU A 218 0.85 -3.10 16.07
CA LEU A 218 -0.04 -2.99 14.90
C LEU A 218 -0.63 -4.35 14.51
N ARG A 219 0.18 -5.41 14.49
CA ARG A 219 -0.28 -6.76 14.11
C ARG A 219 -1.31 -7.33 15.10
N GLN A 220 -1.23 -6.95 16.38
CA GLN A 220 -2.06 -7.56 17.41
C GLN A 220 -3.48 -7.00 17.49
N GLY A 221 -3.74 -5.80 16.94
CA GLY A 221 -5.08 -5.20 16.94
C GLY A 221 -5.55 -4.83 18.34
#